data_AF-A0A164DW79-F1
#
_entry.id   AF-A0A164DW79-F1
#
_cell.length_a   1.000
_cell.length_b   1.000
_cell.length_c   1.000
_cell.angle_alpha   90.00
_cell.angle_beta   90.00
_cell.angle_gamma   90.00
#
_symmetry.space_group_name_H-M   'P 1'
#
loop_
_entity.id
_entity.type
_entity.pdbx_description
1 polymer ?
#
loop_
_entity_poly.entity_id
_entity_poly.type
_entity_poly.pdbx_seq_one_letter_code
_entity_poly.pdbx_strand_id
1 'polypeptide(L)'
;LCHNPDTVDDLFRLFARFLQRNPAAFLHSPALPAIFDCAMQAAALDHRDANASVMQFLSELIHPTRTREEKLSFELRDQLMSTMLRPKGPILISTLITASIFSLSTCSLPNVADVLLEFMLVDRQVSPMLF
;
A
#
# COMPACT_ATOMS: atom_id res chain seq x y z
N LEU A 1 -12.59 -11.34 -4.06
CA LEU A 1 -12.11 -10.17 -4.81
C LEU A 1 -11.79 -10.51 -6.27
N CYS A 2 -11.09 -11.61 -6.55
CA CYS A 2 -10.72 -12.02 -7.93
C CYS A 2 -11.89 -12.16 -8.93
N HIS A 3 -13.12 -12.47 -8.48
CA HIS A 3 -14.29 -12.59 -9.35
C HIS A 3 -15.01 -11.27 -9.66
N ASN A 4 -14.62 -10.16 -9.03
CA ASN A 4 -15.27 -8.85 -9.20
C ASN A 4 -14.21 -7.73 -9.23
N PRO A 5 -13.37 -7.64 -10.29
CA PRO A 5 -12.28 -6.68 -10.36
C PRO A 5 -12.75 -5.22 -10.32
N ASP A 6 -13.91 -4.89 -10.89
CA ASP A 6 -14.46 -3.53 -10.83
C ASP A 6 -14.78 -3.11 -9.39
N THR A 7 -15.26 -4.05 -8.57
CA THR A 7 -15.47 -3.79 -7.13
C THR A 7 -14.16 -3.56 -6.41
N VAL A 8 -13.08 -4.28 -6.78
CA VAL A 8 -11.74 -4.06 -6.23
C VAL A 8 -11.25 -2.66 -6.62
N ASP A 9 -11.37 -2.30 -7.89
CA ASP A 9 -10.98 -0.99 -8.41
C ASP A 9 -11.67 0.16 -7.65
N ASP A 10 -13.00 0.17 -7.64
CA ASP A 10 -13.78 1.22 -6.97
C ASP A 10 -13.50 1.29 -5.47
N LEU A 11 -13.34 0.15 -4.81
CA LEU A 11 -13.04 0.07 -3.38
C LEU A 11 -11.69 0.73 -3.05
N PHE A 12 -10.62 0.36 -3.77
CA PHE A 12 -9.29 0.92 -3.48
C PHE A 12 -9.16 2.37 -3.96
N ARG A 13 -9.87 2.75 -5.02
CA ARG A 13 -9.98 4.16 -5.43
C ARG A 13 -10.66 5.02 -4.37
N LEU A 14 -11.69 4.49 -3.71
CA LEU A 14 -12.35 5.15 -2.58
C LEU A 14 -11.38 5.31 -1.40
N PHE A 15 -10.64 4.26 -1.03
CA PHE A 15 -9.68 4.31 0.08
C PHE A 15 -8.51 5.25 -0.18
N ALA A 16 -7.96 5.27 -1.40
CA ALA A 16 -6.96 6.26 -1.83
C ALA A 16 -7.50 7.69 -1.63
N ARG A 17 -8.72 7.98 -2.09
CA ARG A 17 -9.33 9.31 -1.87
C ARG A 17 -9.56 9.65 -0.39
N PHE A 18 -9.89 8.68 0.46
CA PHE A 18 -9.96 8.92 1.90
C PHE A 18 -8.60 9.30 2.49
N LEU A 19 -7.53 8.58 2.12
CA LEU A 19 -6.16 8.92 2.51
C LEU A 19 -5.77 10.33 2.07
N GLN A 20 -6.10 10.73 0.84
CA GLN A 20 -5.78 12.07 0.34
C GLN A 20 -6.55 13.20 1.04
N ARG A 21 -7.80 12.94 1.48
CA ARG A 21 -8.72 13.98 1.97
C ARG A 21 -8.80 14.06 3.48
N ASN A 22 -8.73 12.92 4.18
CA ASN A 22 -8.80 12.85 5.63
C ASN A 22 -7.94 11.67 6.15
N PRO A 23 -6.60 11.76 6.00
CA PRO A 23 -5.71 10.65 6.32
C PRO A 23 -5.78 10.27 7.80
N ALA A 24 -5.89 11.24 8.72
CA ALA A 24 -5.94 10.96 10.15
C ALA A 24 -7.17 10.11 10.53
N ALA A 25 -8.37 10.46 10.04
CA ALA A 25 -9.57 9.68 10.32
C ALA A 25 -9.50 8.27 9.70
N PHE A 26 -8.94 8.16 8.49
CA PHE A 26 -8.76 6.87 7.84
C PHE A 26 -7.78 5.97 8.61
N LEU A 27 -6.65 6.53 9.09
CA LEU A 27 -5.65 5.77 9.83
C LEU A 27 -6.13 5.34 11.23
N HIS A 28 -7.03 6.10 11.85
CA HIS A 28 -7.68 5.71 13.09
C HIS A 28 -8.82 4.69 12.90
N SER A 29 -9.19 4.37 11.66
CA SER A 29 -10.26 3.41 11.39
C SER A 29 -9.89 2.02 11.90
N PRO A 30 -10.75 1.36 12.70
CA PRO A 30 -10.51 -0.02 13.11
C PRO A 30 -10.55 -1.01 11.94
N ALA A 31 -11.06 -0.59 10.78
CA ALA A 31 -11.08 -1.39 9.57
C ALA A 31 -9.74 -1.38 8.81
N LEU A 32 -8.82 -0.45 9.12
CA LEU A 32 -7.55 -0.30 8.39
C LEU A 32 -6.75 -1.60 8.28
N PRO A 33 -6.58 -2.41 9.34
CA PRO A 33 -5.84 -3.66 9.24
C PRO A 33 -6.44 -4.63 8.22
N ALA A 34 -7.76 -4.78 8.22
CA ALA A 34 -8.48 -5.64 7.28
C ALA A 34 -8.43 -5.09 5.84
N ILE A 35 -8.52 -3.77 5.67
CA ILE A 35 -8.37 -3.12 4.36
C ILE A 35 -6.97 -3.40 3.78
N PHE A 36 -5.94 -3.29 4.61
CA PHE A 36 -4.58 -3.58 4.19
C PHE A 36 -4.37 -5.07 3.85
N ASP A 37 -4.93 -5.99 4.63
CA ASP A 37 -4.89 -7.42 4.32
C ASP A 37 -5.60 -7.73 2.99
N CYS A 38 -6.71 -7.05 2.70
CA CYS A 38 -7.37 -7.11 1.40
C CYS A 38 -6.48 -6.56 0.29
N ALA A 39 -5.75 -5.46 0.52
CA ALA A 39 -4.83 -4.89 -0.47
C ALA A 39 -3.69 -5.86 -0.79
N MET A 40 -3.09 -6.49 0.23
CA MET A 40 -2.04 -7.50 0.06
C MET A 40 -2.52 -8.68 -0.77
N GLN A 41 -3.74 -9.18 -0.53
CA GLN A 41 -4.33 -10.27 -1.31
C GLN A 41 -4.67 -9.85 -2.74
N ALA A 42 -5.11 -8.59 -2.94
CA ALA A 42 -5.44 -8.05 -4.25
C ALA A 42 -4.22 -7.62 -5.06
N ALA A 43 -3.03 -7.49 -4.45
CA ALA A 43 -1.80 -7.05 -5.10
C ALA A 43 -1.35 -7.94 -6.27
N ALA A 44 -1.73 -9.23 -6.24
CA ALA A 44 -1.43 -10.19 -7.30
C ALA A 44 -2.56 -10.34 -8.34
N LEU A 45 -3.63 -9.54 -8.25
CA LEU A 45 -4.74 -9.59 -9.21
C LEU A 45 -4.29 -8.99 -10.55
N ASP A 46 -4.20 -9.81 -11.59
CA ASP A 46 -3.86 -9.37 -12.95
C ASP A 46 -5.08 -8.80 -13.68
N HIS A 47 -5.54 -7.65 -13.19
CA HIS A 47 -6.54 -6.83 -13.84
C HIS A 47 -6.08 -5.39 -13.77
N ARG A 48 -5.84 -4.78 -14.94
CA ARG A 48 -5.12 -3.50 -15.08
C ARG A 48 -5.60 -2.42 -14.10
N ASP A 49 -6.88 -2.09 -14.13
CA ASP A 49 -7.40 -0.94 -13.36
C ASP A 49 -7.47 -1.25 -11.86
N ALA A 50 -8.01 -2.42 -11.50
CA ALA A 50 -8.00 -2.93 -10.14
C ALA A 50 -6.59 -2.98 -9.51
N ASN A 51 -5.60 -3.53 -10.23
CA ASN A 51 -4.22 -3.58 -9.75
C ASN A 51 -3.66 -2.17 -9.57
N ALA A 52 -3.87 -1.29 -10.55
CA ALA A 52 -3.44 0.11 -10.47
C ALA A 52 -4.01 0.82 -9.24
N SER A 53 -5.31 0.66 -8.96
CA SER A 53 -5.95 1.23 -7.77
C SER A 53 -5.42 0.65 -6.46
N VAL A 54 -5.14 -0.65 -6.40
CA VAL A 54 -4.49 -1.29 -5.23
C VAL A 54 -3.10 -0.72 -5.01
N MET A 55 -2.27 -0.64 -6.07
CA MET A 55 -0.92 -0.09 -5.99
C MET A 55 -0.93 1.38 -5.59
N GLN A 56 -1.84 2.17 -6.16
CA GLN A 56 -2.02 3.58 -5.81
C GLN A 56 -2.37 3.73 -4.33
N PHE A 57 -3.33 2.95 -3.82
CA PHE A 57 -3.68 2.95 -2.40
C PHE A 57 -2.47 2.61 -1.52
N LEU A 58 -1.71 1.57 -1.86
CA LEU A 58 -0.52 1.16 -1.10
C LEU A 58 0.55 2.26 -1.09
N SER A 59 0.86 2.84 -2.25
CA SER A 59 1.81 3.96 -2.35
C SER A 59 1.35 5.15 -1.52
N GLU A 60 0.08 5.54 -1.61
CA GLU A 60 -0.48 6.66 -0.83
C GLU A 60 -0.53 6.40 0.68
N LEU A 61 -0.64 5.14 1.10
CA LEU A 61 -0.59 4.75 2.51
C LEU A 61 0.84 4.82 3.06
N ILE A 62 1.84 4.39 2.27
CA ILE A 62 3.24 4.32 2.69
C ILE A 62 3.90 5.70 2.63
N HIS A 63 3.61 6.47 1.58
CA HIS A 63 4.26 7.75 1.28
C HIS A 63 4.37 8.73 2.48
N PRO A 64 3.31 8.95 3.28
CA PRO A 64 3.36 9.88 4.40
C PRO A 64 4.31 9.45 5.52
N THR A 65 4.67 8.17 5.61
CA THR A 65 5.55 7.67 6.68
C THR A 65 6.99 8.13 6.52
N ARG A 66 7.43 8.44 5.30
CA ARG A 66 8.76 8.98 4.99
C ARG A 66 8.79 10.47 4.71
N THR A 67 7.64 11.11 4.52
CA THR A 67 7.59 12.57 4.34
C THR A 67 7.36 13.25 5.69
N ARG A 68 8.00 14.40 5.90
CA ARG A 68 7.69 15.29 7.04
C ARG A 68 6.55 16.25 6.68
N GLU A 69 5.61 15.81 5.85
CA GLU A 69 4.44 16.63 5.52
C GLU A 69 3.54 16.80 6.74
N GLU A 70 2.97 17.99 6.90
CA GLU A 70 2.07 18.34 8.03
C GLU A 70 0.73 17.58 8.03
N LYS A 71 0.45 16.77 6.99
CA LYS A 71 -0.82 16.03 6.86
C LYS A 71 -1.01 14.94 7.91
N LEU A 72 0.07 14.41 8.47
CA LEU A 72 0.02 13.39 9.51
C LEU A 72 0.95 13.73 10.66
N SER A 73 0.44 13.57 11.88
CA SER A 73 1.26 13.74 13.08
C SER A 73 2.39 12.70 13.13
N PHE A 74 3.40 12.97 13.93
CA PHE A 74 4.48 12.01 14.13
C PHE A 74 3.97 10.70 14.74
N GLU A 75 3.04 10.79 15.70
CA GLU A 75 2.45 9.65 16.42
C GLU A 75 1.68 8.74 15.47
N LEU A 76 0.89 9.30 14.55
CA LEU A 76 0.15 8.52 13.56
C LEU A 76 1.07 7.78 12.59
N ARG A 77 2.17 8.43 12.17
CA ARG A 77 3.17 7.80 11.30
C ARG A 77 3.89 6.66 12.02
N ASP A 78 4.29 6.88 13.27
CA ASP A 78 4.95 5.85 14.09
C ASP A 78 4.02 4.67 14.37
N GLN A 79 2.73 4.93 14.64
CA GLN A 79 1.73 3.90 14.80
C GLN A 79 1.53 3.09 13.53
N LEU A 80 1.36 3.73 12.36
CA LEU A 80 1.23 3.04 11.08
C LEU A 80 2.48 2.19 10.77
N MET A 81 3.67 2.73 11.04
CA MET A 81 4.91 2.00 10.86
C MET A 81 5.01 0.78 11.76
N SER A 82 4.80 0.94 13.06
CA SER A 82 5.00 -0.13 14.05
C SER A 82 3.94 -1.23 13.98
N THR A 83 2.68 -0.87 13.67
CA THR A 83 1.56 -1.82 13.71
C THR A 83 1.28 -2.52 12.39
N MET A 84 1.62 -1.90 11.25
CA MET A 84 1.23 -2.39 9.93
C MET A 84 2.43 -2.59 9.02
N LEU A 85 3.19 -1.54 8.72
CA LEU A 85 4.23 -1.61 7.70
C LEU A 85 5.42 -2.45 8.15
N ARG A 86 5.85 -2.39 9.42
CA ARG A 86 6.95 -3.24 9.91
C ARG A 86 6.60 -4.72 9.95
N PRO A 87 5.45 -5.14 10.53
CA PRO A 87 5.13 -6.56 10.61
C PRO A 87 4.78 -7.20 9.27
N LYS A 88 4.17 -6.44 8.34
CA LYS A 88 3.62 -6.98 7.08
C LYS A 88 4.39 -6.55 5.83
N GLY A 89 5.30 -5.59 5.93
CA GLY A 89 6.14 -5.09 4.84
C GLY A 89 6.90 -6.18 4.09
N PRO A 90 7.67 -7.06 4.78
CA PRO A 90 8.42 -8.15 4.13
C PRO A 90 7.51 -9.08 3.32
N ILE A 91 6.33 -9.39 3.86
CA ILE A 91 5.34 -10.26 3.22
C ILE A 91 4.79 -9.58 1.97
N LEU A 92 4.46 -8.29 2.05
CA LEU A 92 3.95 -7.51 0.91
C LEU A 92 5.03 -7.39 -0.18
N ILE A 93 6.27 -7.06 0.17
CA ILE A 93 7.39 -6.99 -0.78
C ILE A 93 7.57 -8.33 -1.50
N SER A 94 7.63 -9.43 -0.75
CA SER A 94 7.72 -10.77 -1.35
C SER A 94 6.53 -11.06 -2.26
N THR A 95 5.32 -10.70 -1.85
CA THR A 95 4.09 -10.88 -2.67
C THR A 95 4.18 -10.10 -3.97
N LEU A 96 4.63 -8.83 -3.93
CA LEU A 96 4.78 -7.97 -5.11
C LEU A 96 5.84 -8.51 -6.08
N ILE A 97 6.98 -8.98 -5.56
CA ILE A 97 8.04 -9.59 -6.38
C ILE A 97 7.53 -10.88 -7.03
N THR A 98 6.92 -11.78 -6.25
CA THR A 98 6.36 -13.03 -6.77
C THR A 98 5.27 -12.76 -7.82
N ALA A 99 4.36 -11.83 -7.56
CA ALA A 99 3.30 -11.46 -8.49
C ALA A 99 3.88 -10.88 -9.80
N SER A 100 4.91 -10.05 -9.71
CA SER A 100 5.59 -9.47 -10.88
C SER A 100 6.24 -10.52 -11.79
N ILE A 101 6.67 -11.65 -11.22
CA ILE A 101 7.34 -12.73 -11.97
C ILE A 101 6.30 -13.71 -12.55
N PHE A 102 5.26 -14.03 -11.79
CA PHE A 102 4.40 -15.19 -12.08
C PHE A 102 2.95 -14.85 -12.43
N SER A 103 2.45 -13.66 -12.13
CA SER A 103 1.01 -13.36 -12.19
C SER A 103 0.66 -12.11 -12.98
N LEU A 104 1.43 -11.04 -12.84
CA LEU A 104 1.08 -9.73 -13.40
C LEU A 104 1.61 -9.55 -14.82
N SER A 105 0.77 -8.96 -15.65
CA SER A 105 1.13 -8.44 -16.96
C SER A 105 2.17 -7.31 -16.87
N THR A 106 3.01 -7.17 -17.90
CA THR A 106 4.11 -6.19 -17.94
C THR A 106 3.66 -4.74 -17.80
N CYS A 107 2.41 -4.43 -18.19
CA CYS A 107 1.84 -3.09 -18.04
C CYS A 107 1.52 -2.71 -16.59
N SER A 108 1.45 -3.67 -15.66
CA SER A 108 1.21 -3.44 -14.23
C SER A 108 2.50 -3.22 -13.44
N LEU A 109 3.65 -3.62 -13.98
CA LEU A 109 4.95 -3.54 -13.31
C LEU A 109 5.37 -2.12 -12.90
N PRO A 110 5.09 -1.04 -13.66
CA PRO A 110 5.39 0.33 -13.20
C PRO A 110 4.72 0.67 -11.87
N ASN A 111 3.44 0.28 -11.70
CA ASN A 111 2.70 0.54 -10.46
C ASN A 111 3.27 -0.24 -9.28
N VAL A 112 3.71 -1.48 -9.52
CA VAL A 112 4.40 -2.29 -8.49
C VAL A 112 5.74 -1.66 -8.11
N ALA A 113 6.49 -1.16 -9.10
CA ALA A 113 7.76 -0.51 -8.87
C ALA A 113 7.62 0.75 -7.99
N ASP A 114 6.55 1.52 -8.16
CA ASP A 114 6.27 2.69 -7.31
C ASP A 114 6.10 2.28 -5.83
N VAL A 115 5.36 1.20 -5.55
CA VAL A 115 5.18 0.70 -4.18
C VAL A 115 6.49 0.19 -3.59
N LEU A 116 7.29 -0.56 -4.36
CA LEU A 116 8.60 -1.03 -3.91
C LEU A 116 9.57 0.12 -3.65
N LEU A 117 9.53 1.16 -4.48
CA LEU A 117 10.32 2.37 -4.28
C LEU A 117 9.93 3.08 -2.98
N GLU A 118 8.64 3.17 -2.66
CA GLU A 118 8.17 3.73 -1.39
C GLU A 118 8.77 2.97 -0.19
N PHE A 119 8.75 1.63 -0.20
CA PHE A 119 9.42 0.83 0.84
C PHE A 119 10.92 1.08 0.95
N MET A 120 11.64 1.12 -0.19
CA MET A 120 13.07 1.40 -0.20
C MET A 120 13.40 2.78 0.38
N LEU A 121 12.57 3.78 0.09
CA LEU A 121 12.75 5.14 0.59
C LEU A 121 12.45 5.24 2.09
N VAL A 122 11.48 4.49 2.60
CA VAL A 122 11.21 4.38 4.03
C VAL A 122 12.42 3.78 4.76
N ASP A 123 12.93 2.64 4.31
CA ASP A 123 14.07 1.96 4.96
C ASP A 123 15.32 2.83 4.99
N ARG A 124 15.62 3.53 3.89
CA ARG A 124 16.77 4.44 3.80
C ARG A 124 16.75 5.57 4.83
N GLN A 125 15.57 6.01 5.28
CA GLN A 125 15.43 7.09 6.27
C GLN A 125 15.45 6.59 7.71
N VAL A 126 15.00 5.35 7.96
CA VAL A 126 14.71 4.83 9.31
C VAL A 126 15.84 3.93 9.81
N SER A 127 17.09 4.17 9.38
CA SER A 127 18.23 3.26 9.62
C SER A 127 17.99 1.88 8.97
N PRO A 128 18.95 1.32 8.22
CA PRO A 128 18.70 0.13 7.39
C PRO A 128 18.27 -1.05 8.26
N MET A 129 16.96 -1.30 8.31
CA MET A 129 16.32 -2.44 8.94
C MET A 129 15.44 -3.04 7.87
N LEU A 130 16.11 -3.81 7.02
CA LEU A 130 15.59 -4.71 5.99
C LEU A 130 14.14 -5.12 6.26
N PHE A 131 13.21 -4.51 5.51
CA PHE A 131 11.99 -5.19 5.10
C PHE A 131 12.32 -6.28 4.08
#